data_AF-A0A2A4RSR7-F1
#
_entry.id   AF-A0A2A4RSR7-F1
#
_cell.length_a   1.000
_cell.length_b   1.000
_cell.length_c   1.000
_cell.angle_alpha   90.00
_cell.angle_beta   90.00
_cell.angle_gamma   90.00
#
_symmetry.space_group_name_H-M   'P 1'
#
loop_
_entity.id
_entity.type
_entity.pdbx_description
1 polymer ?
#
loop_
_entity_poly.entity_id
_entity_poly.type
_entity_poly.pdbx_seq_one_letter_code
_entity_poly.pdbx_strand_id
1 'polypeptide(L)'
;MPNTEEQRLDLIENCSLLLEGPLKPFNQTDNTAAGRMITQCQWLKERAENHDLPLPVKEGKLGSLLYIYTNGELFTADSTKEEIHDTEVIMERIISLADEGQLLAKPPYIPYALRSIDALITLLKTAPRPLSQYEQGLIPDLQQLRQLLDEGKIKPPLGAYKPLYPNFKAKYSIEDIPNGKDYFYTVADLIFNGVRPDSWLTPEDADRETRNL
;
A
#
# COMPACT_ATOMS: atom_id res chain seq x y z
N MET A 1 -7.20 13.21 13.01
CA MET A 1 -6.06 12.39 13.46
C MET A 1 -6.31 10.99 13.00
N PRO A 2 -5.35 10.32 12.35
CA PRO A 2 -5.52 8.94 11.93
C PRO A 2 -5.81 8.03 13.14
N ASN A 3 -6.43 6.88 12.90
CA ASN A 3 -6.93 5.99 13.95
C ASN A 3 -5.76 5.30 14.66
N THR A 4 -5.19 5.96 15.66
CA THR A 4 -3.95 5.55 16.35
C THR A 4 -4.01 4.11 16.88
N GLU A 5 -5.16 3.65 17.34
CA GLU A 5 -5.31 2.28 17.84
C GLU A 5 -5.34 1.24 16.71
N GLU A 6 -6.07 1.52 15.63
CA GLU A 6 -6.10 0.63 14.46
C GLU A 6 -4.71 0.50 13.83
N GLN A 7 -4.01 1.62 13.66
CA GLN A 7 -2.66 1.63 13.07
C GLN A 7 -1.65 0.89 13.94
N ARG A 8 -1.74 1.07 15.27
CA ARG A 8 -0.91 0.37 16.24
C ARG A 8 -1.12 -1.14 16.16
N LEU A 9 -2.36 -1.60 16.12
CA LEU A 9 -2.69 -3.02 15.97
C LEU A 9 -2.21 -3.59 14.63
N ASP A 10 -2.46 -2.86 13.54
CA ASP A 10 -2.02 -3.27 12.20
C ASP A 10 -0.48 -3.35 12.12
N LEU A 11 0.24 -2.44 12.78
CA LEU A 11 1.70 -2.46 12.83
C LEU A 11 2.21 -3.68 13.60
N ILE A 12 1.61 -3.99 14.75
CA ILE A 12 1.95 -5.18 15.56
C ILE A 12 1.71 -6.46 14.73
N GLU A 13 0.58 -6.53 14.04
CA GLU A 13 0.23 -7.68 13.20
C GLU A 13 1.26 -7.87 12.09
N ASN A 14 1.56 -6.82 11.31
CA ASN A 14 2.49 -6.93 10.18
C ASN A 14 3.94 -7.20 10.65
N CYS A 15 4.39 -6.61 11.76
CA CYS A 15 5.68 -6.98 12.36
C CYS A 15 5.71 -8.45 12.79
N SER A 16 4.62 -8.97 13.35
CA SER A 16 4.53 -10.38 13.75
C SER A 16 4.55 -11.31 12.54
N LEU A 17 3.87 -10.96 11.45
CA LEU A 17 3.90 -11.73 10.19
C LEU A 17 5.33 -11.87 9.64
N LEU A 18 6.13 -10.80 9.65
CA LEU A 18 7.54 -10.89 9.23
C LEU A 18 8.36 -11.79 10.18
N LEU A 19 8.25 -11.54 11.49
CA LEU A 19 9.03 -12.24 12.51
C LEU A 19 8.74 -13.75 12.55
N GLU A 20 7.48 -14.14 12.41
CA GLU A 20 7.02 -15.53 12.51
C GLU A 20 7.00 -16.27 11.18
N GLY A 21 7.08 -15.53 10.06
CA GLY A 21 7.16 -16.06 8.71
C GLY A 21 8.58 -15.93 8.13
N PRO A 22 8.82 -15.01 7.17
CA PRO A 22 10.09 -14.92 6.43
C PRO A 22 11.34 -14.79 7.30
N LEU A 23 11.26 -14.12 8.46
CA LEU A 23 12.43 -13.89 9.32
C LEU A 23 12.72 -15.02 10.32
N LYS A 24 11.75 -15.92 10.55
CA LYS A 24 11.85 -17.00 11.54
C LYS A 24 13.11 -17.89 11.43
N PRO A 25 13.62 -18.26 10.24
CA PRO A 25 14.79 -19.13 10.15
C PRO A 25 16.12 -18.40 10.42
N PHE A 26 16.11 -17.07 10.54
CA PHE A 26 17.33 -16.28 10.69
C PHE A 26 17.65 -15.97 12.16
N ASN A 27 18.93 -15.85 12.47
CA ASN A 27 19.39 -15.40 13.78
C ASN A 27 19.32 -13.88 13.88
N GLN A 28 18.94 -13.38 15.06
CA GLN A 28 19.01 -11.97 15.38
C GLN A 28 20.46 -11.52 15.57
N THR A 29 21.03 -10.85 14.57
CA THR A 29 22.39 -10.29 14.59
C THR A 29 22.45 -9.00 13.76
N ASP A 30 23.30 -8.04 14.11
CA ASP A 30 23.43 -6.81 13.32
C ASP A 30 24.24 -6.98 12.02
N ASN A 31 24.89 -8.15 11.87
CA ASN A 31 25.79 -8.44 10.77
C ASN A 31 25.07 -8.83 9.47
N THR A 32 23.76 -9.14 9.52
CA THR A 32 22.97 -9.56 8.36
C THR A 32 21.75 -8.66 8.17
N ALA A 33 21.28 -8.53 6.93
CA ALA A 33 20.04 -7.80 6.64
C ALA A 33 18.85 -8.38 7.41
N ALA A 34 18.65 -9.71 7.35
CA ALA A 34 17.60 -10.39 8.09
C ALA A 34 17.68 -10.14 9.60
N GLY A 35 18.88 -10.20 10.20
CA GLY A 35 19.04 -9.95 11.62
C GLY A 35 18.76 -8.50 12.03
N ARG A 36 19.17 -7.51 11.22
CA ARG A 36 18.79 -6.09 11.41
C ARG A 36 17.28 -5.88 11.26
N MET A 37 16.64 -6.58 10.32
CA MET A 37 15.19 -6.52 10.13
C MET A 37 14.45 -7.11 11.34
N ILE A 38 14.92 -8.22 11.91
CA ILE A 38 14.37 -8.80 13.15
C ILE A 38 14.41 -7.75 14.26
N THR A 39 15.56 -7.12 14.51
CA THR A 39 15.71 -6.08 15.53
C THR A 39 14.76 -4.90 15.28
N GLN A 40 14.63 -4.44 14.03
CA GLN A 40 13.72 -3.34 13.67
C GLN A 40 12.24 -3.71 13.91
N CYS A 41 11.82 -4.91 13.51
CA CYS A 41 10.45 -5.38 13.69
C CYS A 41 10.10 -5.60 15.17
N GLN A 42 11.02 -6.18 15.95
CA GLN A 42 10.84 -6.34 17.39
C GLN A 42 10.72 -4.98 18.09
N TRP A 43 11.58 -4.02 17.73
CA TRP A 43 11.53 -2.68 18.29
C TRP A 43 10.19 -1.99 17.98
N LEU A 44 9.73 -2.03 16.72
CA LEU A 44 8.43 -1.46 16.34
C LEU A 44 7.28 -2.12 17.10
N LYS A 45 7.27 -3.46 17.14
CA LYS A 45 6.24 -4.25 17.83
C LYS A 45 6.19 -3.93 19.32
N GLU A 46 7.32 -4.00 20.02
CA GLU A 46 7.40 -3.74 21.47
C GLU A 46 6.89 -2.33 21.81
N ARG A 47 7.28 -1.33 21.02
CA ARG A 47 6.85 0.06 21.24
C ARG A 47 5.37 0.27 20.95
N ALA A 48 4.87 -0.36 19.90
CA ALA A 48 3.44 -0.34 19.60
C ALA A 48 2.62 -1.07 20.68
N GLU A 49 3.11 -2.19 21.23
CA GLU A 49 2.46 -2.91 22.34
C GLU A 49 2.45 -2.06 23.63
N ASN A 50 3.52 -1.32 23.90
CA ASN A 50 3.65 -0.45 25.06
C ASN A 50 2.93 0.91 24.91
N HIS A 51 2.28 1.17 23.78
CA HIS A 51 1.59 2.44 23.48
C HIS A 51 2.54 3.66 23.52
N ASP A 52 3.84 3.46 23.26
CA ASP A 52 4.87 4.52 23.31
C ASP A 52 5.53 4.77 21.94
N LEU A 53 4.92 4.26 20.87
CA LEU A 53 5.33 4.53 19.48
C LEU A 53 4.46 5.64 18.86
N PRO A 54 4.97 6.88 18.74
CA PRO A 54 4.29 7.88 17.94
C PRO A 54 4.33 7.51 16.46
N LEU A 55 3.19 7.64 15.78
CA LEU A 55 3.05 7.48 14.34
C LEU A 55 2.73 8.85 13.69
N PRO A 56 3.38 9.23 12.58
CA PRO A 56 4.54 8.56 11.99
C PRO A 56 5.77 8.58 12.92
N VAL A 57 6.62 7.55 12.78
CA VAL A 57 7.86 7.39 13.52
C VAL A 57 8.87 8.43 13.03
N LYS A 58 9.62 9.03 13.96
CA LYS A 58 10.64 10.04 13.62
C LYS A 58 11.67 9.52 12.62
N GLU A 59 12.02 10.39 11.67
CA GLU A 59 13.09 10.16 10.69
C GLU A 59 14.37 9.58 11.34
N GLY A 60 14.99 8.63 10.65
CA GLY A 60 16.21 7.95 11.08
C GLY A 60 16.00 6.76 12.03
N LYS A 61 14.78 6.54 12.56
CA LYS A 61 14.48 5.35 13.39
C LYS A 61 14.05 4.12 12.61
N LEU A 62 13.78 4.27 11.31
CA LEU A 62 13.38 3.18 10.41
C LEU A 62 14.49 2.80 9.40
N GLY A 63 15.73 3.24 9.65
CA GLY A 63 16.83 3.13 8.68
C GLY A 63 17.06 1.71 8.15
N SER A 64 17.02 0.70 9.03
CA SER A 64 17.17 -0.70 8.61
C SER A 64 16.03 -1.16 7.71
N LEU A 65 14.78 -0.85 8.06
CA LEU A 65 13.60 -1.21 7.27
C LEU A 65 13.68 -0.62 5.86
N LEU A 66 13.88 0.70 5.77
CA LEU A 66 13.91 1.43 4.51
C LEU A 66 15.09 0.99 3.62
N TYR A 67 16.27 0.80 4.21
CA TYR A 67 17.46 0.36 3.47
C TYR A 67 17.30 -1.06 2.93
N ILE A 68 16.83 -2.00 3.75
CA ILE A 68 16.67 -3.40 3.34
C ILE A 68 15.57 -3.54 2.29
N TYR A 69 14.45 -2.81 2.45
CA TYR A 69 13.37 -2.77 1.45
C TYR A 69 13.90 -2.25 0.11
N THR A 70 14.56 -1.09 0.12
CA THR A 70 15.03 -0.44 -1.12
C THR A 70 16.06 -1.28 -1.88
N ASN A 71 16.93 -2.00 -1.16
CA ASN A 71 18.01 -2.79 -1.76
C ASN A 71 17.67 -4.26 -1.97
N GLY A 72 16.50 -4.74 -1.53
CA GLY A 72 16.10 -6.14 -1.65
C GLY A 72 17.03 -7.12 -0.92
N GLU A 73 17.74 -6.68 0.13
CA GLU A 73 18.81 -7.47 0.78
C GLU A 73 18.32 -8.69 1.56
N LEU A 74 17.00 -8.86 1.68
CA LEU A 74 16.38 -9.97 2.41
C LEU A 74 16.30 -11.25 1.56
N PHE A 75 16.42 -11.13 0.23
CA PHE A 75 16.17 -12.22 -0.70
C PHE A 75 17.47 -12.80 -1.28
N THR A 76 17.46 -14.10 -1.55
CA THR A 76 18.58 -14.81 -2.16
C THR A 76 18.21 -15.28 -3.57
N ALA A 77 19.18 -15.84 -4.30
CA ALA A 77 18.93 -16.44 -5.61
C ALA A 77 17.94 -17.64 -5.55
N ASP A 78 17.74 -18.22 -4.38
CA ASP A 78 16.84 -19.37 -4.16
C ASP A 78 15.42 -18.95 -3.76
N SER A 79 15.19 -17.66 -3.46
CA SER A 79 13.86 -17.15 -3.11
C SER A 79 12.92 -17.23 -4.31
N THR A 80 11.72 -17.78 -4.10
CA THR A 80 10.68 -17.79 -5.12
C THR A 80 10.11 -16.38 -5.33
N LYS A 81 9.50 -16.15 -6.50
CA LYS A 81 8.85 -14.85 -6.78
C LYS A 81 7.69 -14.57 -5.83
N GLU A 82 6.94 -15.59 -5.44
CA GLU A 82 5.84 -15.44 -4.48
C GLU A 82 6.36 -15.06 -3.09
N GLU A 83 7.41 -15.72 -2.59
CA GLU A 83 8.00 -15.38 -1.27
C GLU A 83 8.55 -13.96 -1.22
N ILE A 84 9.21 -13.53 -2.29
CA ILE A 84 9.71 -12.16 -2.43
C ILE A 84 8.55 -11.19 -2.35
N HIS A 85 7.53 -11.40 -3.19
CA HIS A 85 6.36 -10.53 -3.28
C HIS A 85 5.60 -10.42 -1.94
N ASP A 86 5.30 -11.55 -1.30
CA ASP A 86 4.56 -11.58 -0.04
C ASP A 86 5.33 -10.85 1.07
N THR A 87 6.66 -11.00 1.09
CA THR A 87 7.51 -10.33 2.08
C THR A 87 7.61 -8.82 1.82
N GLU A 88 7.79 -8.41 0.56
CA GLU A 88 7.79 -7.00 0.17
C GLU A 88 6.47 -6.31 0.52
N VAL A 89 5.34 -6.99 0.28
CA VAL A 89 3.99 -6.50 0.64
C VAL A 89 3.88 -6.23 2.14
N ILE A 90 4.37 -7.12 2.99
CA ILE A 90 4.32 -6.90 4.45
C ILE A 90 5.25 -5.75 4.84
N MET A 91 6.44 -5.66 4.25
CA MET A 91 7.39 -4.57 4.50
C MET A 91 6.83 -3.21 4.08
N GLU A 92 6.19 -3.12 2.91
CA GLU A 92 5.54 -1.91 2.40
C GLU A 92 4.41 -1.46 3.34
N ARG A 93 3.58 -2.38 3.83
CA ARG A 93 2.56 -2.05 4.85
C ARG A 93 3.17 -1.50 6.13
N ILE A 94 4.27 -2.08 6.62
CA ILE A 94 4.96 -1.55 7.80
C ILE A 94 5.48 -0.14 7.53
N ILE A 95 6.02 0.14 6.33
CA ILE A 95 6.47 1.48 5.94
C ILE A 95 5.29 2.46 5.93
N SER A 96 4.18 2.15 5.25
CA SER A 96 2.99 3.01 5.24
C SER A 96 2.45 3.30 6.64
N LEU A 97 2.45 2.31 7.53
CA LEU A 97 2.00 2.48 8.92
C LEU A 97 3.00 3.28 9.77
N ALA A 98 4.27 2.92 9.71
CA ALA A 98 5.30 3.42 10.62
C ALA A 98 5.92 4.73 10.14
N ASP A 99 6.23 4.85 8.85
CA ASP A 99 6.90 6.03 8.28
C ASP A 99 5.89 7.10 7.84
N GLU A 100 4.77 6.68 7.24
CA GLU A 100 3.79 7.61 6.67
C GLU A 100 2.59 7.86 7.59
N GLY A 101 2.37 7.00 8.60
CA GLY A 101 1.25 7.15 9.52
C GLY A 101 -0.11 6.99 8.83
N GLN A 102 -0.20 6.12 7.83
CA GLN A 102 -1.39 5.87 7.01
C GLN A 102 -2.27 4.73 7.56
N LEU A 103 -3.44 4.54 6.96
CA LEU A 103 -4.38 3.46 7.27
C LEU A 103 -4.40 2.42 6.16
N LEU A 104 -4.41 1.13 6.53
CA LEU A 104 -4.53 0.05 5.56
C LEU A 104 -5.97 -0.07 5.02
N ALA A 105 -6.09 -0.40 3.73
CA ALA A 105 -7.35 -0.70 3.07
C ALA A 105 -7.82 -2.12 3.42
N LYS A 106 -8.67 -2.23 4.45
CA LYS A 106 -9.24 -3.50 4.92
C LYS A 106 -10.42 -3.96 4.05
N PRO A 107 -10.83 -5.24 4.10
CA PRO A 107 -11.93 -5.75 3.27
C PRO A 107 -13.24 -4.93 3.30
N PRO A 108 -13.67 -4.33 4.43
CA PRO A 108 -14.85 -3.46 4.45
C PRO A 108 -14.77 -2.25 3.51
N TYR A 109 -13.57 -1.86 3.07
CA TYR A 109 -13.36 -0.71 2.20
C TYR A 109 -13.36 -1.04 0.70
N ILE A 110 -13.42 -2.33 0.33
CA ILE A 110 -13.42 -2.77 -1.07
C ILE A 110 -14.52 -2.09 -1.91
N PRO A 111 -15.78 -1.96 -1.43
CA PRO A 111 -16.83 -1.29 -2.21
C PRO A 111 -16.48 0.16 -2.61
N TYR A 112 -15.77 0.88 -1.75
CA TYR A 112 -15.38 2.28 -1.98
C TYR A 112 -14.17 2.38 -2.91
N ALA A 113 -13.28 1.40 -2.87
CA ALA A 113 -12.23 1.25 -3.88
C ALA A 113 -12.81 1.01 -5.28
N LEU A 114 -13.83 0.14 -5.40
CA LEU A 114 -14.53 -0.10 -6.66
C LEU A 114 -15.18 1.18 -7.20
N ARG A 115 -15.86 1.97 -6.35
CA ARG A 115 -16.42 3.28 -6.73
C ARG A 115 -15.34 4.27 -7.19
N SER A 116 -14.20 4.29 -6.52
CA SER A 116 -13.08 5.17 -6.89
C SER A 116 -12.50 4.79 -8.26
N ILE A 117 -12.42 3.50 -8.57
CA ILE A 117 -12.02 3.02 -9.90
C ILE A 117 -13.06 3.44 -10.96
N ASP A 118 -14.35 3.26 -10.68
CA ASP A 118 -15.44 3.64 -11.59
C ASP A 118 -15.46 5.16 -11.87
N ALA A 119 -15.19 5.97 -10.85
CA ALA A 119 -15.08 7.42 -10.96
C ALA A 119 -13.88 7.82 -11.83
N LEU A 120 -12.72 7.20 -11.65
CA LEU A 120 -11.53 7.45 -12.48
C LEU A 120 -11.76 7.05 -13.95
N ILE A 121 -12.41 5.90 -14.19
CA ILE A 121 -12.80 5.47 -15.55
C ILE A 121 -13.74 6.50 -16.18
N THR A 122 -14.73 6.98 -15.43
CA THR A 122 -15.70 7.97 -15.91
C THR A 122 -15.03 9.29 -16.24
N LEU A 123 -14.17 9.79 -15.34
CA LEU A 123 -13.37 10.99 -15.53
C LEU A 123 -12.54 10.95 -16.81
N LEU A 124 -11.85 9.83 -17.08
CA LEU A 124 -11.09 9.64 -18.31
C LEU A 124 -12.01 9.66 -19.55
N LYS A 125 -13.16 8.98 -19.49
CA LYS A 125 -14.11 8.93 -20.62
C LYS A 125 -14.78 10.27 -20.92
N THR A 126 -14.94 11.14 -19.92
CA THR A 126 -15.57 12.45 -20.06
C THR A 126 -14.56 13.60 -20.12
N ALA A 127 -13.27 13.31 -20.30
CA ALA A 127 -12.24 14.32 -20.35
C ALA A 127 -12.55 15.36 -21.45
N PRO A 128 -12.32 16.67 -21.20
CA PRO A 128 -12.66 17.74 -22.14
C PRO A 128 -11.71 17.82 -23.35
N ARG A 129 -10.71 16.94 -23.39
CA ARG A 129 -9.65 16.87 -24.41
C ARG A 129 -9.43 15.43 -24.85
N PRO A 130 -8.78 15.22 -26.01
CA PRO A 130 -8.27 13.90 -26.37
C PRO A 130 -7.34 13.34 -25.28
N LEU A 131 -7.52 12.06 -24.96
CA LEU A 131 -6.68 11.34 -24.02
C LEU A 131 -5.32 10.99 -24.63
N SER A 132 -4.27 10.99 -23.82
CA SER A 132 -2.94 10.47 -24.18
C SER A 132 -2.98 8.95 -24.35
N GLN A 133 -1.97 8.36 -24.99
CA GLN A 133 -1.89 6.90 -25.15
C GLN A 133 -1.96 6.14 -23.81
N TYR A 134 -1.37 6.72 -22.74
CA TYR A 134 -1.35 6.09 -21.43
C TYR A 134 -2.71 6.23 -20.74
N GLU A 135 -3.40 7.36 -20.89
CA GLU A 135 -4.75 7.54 -20.36
C GLU A 135 -5.76 6.62 -21.07
N GLN A 136 -5.65 6.48 -22.39
CA GLN A 136 -6.47 5.55 -23.15
C GLN A 136 -6.23 4.10 -22.71
N GLY A 137 -4.96 3.72 -22.54
CA GLY A 137 -4.58 2.40 -22.05
C GLY A 137 -4.93 2.15 -20.57
N LEU A 138 -5.06 3.21 -19.76
CA LEU A 138 -5.40 3.08 -18.34
C LEU A 138 -6.85 2.61 -18.14
N ILE A 139 -7.77 2.97 -19.04
CA ILE A 139 -9.18 2.55 -18.94
C ILE A 139 -9.35 1.02 -18.88
N PRO A 140 -8.83 0.21 -19.84
CA PRO A 140 -8.94 -1.24 -19.76
C PRO A 140 -8.17 -1.83 -18.57
N ASP A 141 -7.02 -1.27 -18.17
CA ASP A 141 -6.30 -1.71 -16.97
C ASP A 141 -7.17 -1.53 -15.71
N LEU A 142 -7.84 -0.38 -15.57
CA LEU A 142 -8.76 -0.10 -14.48
C LEU A 142 -9.98 -1.02 -14.49
N GLN A 143 -10.55 -1.30 -15.65
CA GLN A 143 -11.67 -2.24 -15.79
C GLN A 143 -11.28 -3.65 -15.33
N GLN A 144 -10.09 -4.10 -15.70
CA GLN A 144 -9.56 -5.39 -15.27
C GLN A 144 -9.32 -5.41 -13.75
N LEU A 145 -8.65 -4.40 -13.20
CA LEU A 145 -8.39 -4.29 -11.76
C LEU A 145 -9.69 -4.29 -10.96
N ARG A 146 -10.68 -3.52 -11.40
CA ARG A 146 -12.02 -3.49 -10.79
C ARG A 146 -12.64 -4.88 -10.75
N GLN A 147 -12.65 -5.60 -11.87
CA GLN A 147 -13.22 -6.93 -11.94
C GLN A 147 -12.49 -7.92 -11.03
N LEU A 148 -11.15 -7.93 -11.07
CA LEU A 148 -10.34 -8.82 -10.24
C LEU A 148 -10.53 -8.54 -8.75
N LEU A 149 -10.68 -7.26 -8.36
CA LEU A 149 -10.91 -6.87 -6.98
C LEU A 149 -12.30 -7.29 -6.50
N ASP A 150 -13.34 -7.06 -7.31
CA ASP A 150 -14.73 -7.43 -7.03
C ASP A 150 -14.89 -8.95 -6.89
N GLU A 151 -14.20 -9.71 -7.73
CA GLU A 151 -14.18 -11.18 -7.69
C GLU A 151 -13.26 -11.75 -6.58
N GLY A 152 -12.54 -10.89 -5.83
CA GLY A 152 -11.59 -11.31 -4.79
C GLY A 152 -10.37 -12.07 -5.32
N LYS A 153 -10.06 -11.95 -6.62
CA LYS A 153 -8.91 -12.59 -7.27
C LYS A 153 -7.59 -11.86 -7.04
N ILE A 154 -7.66 -10.59 -6.64
CA ILE A 154 -6.52 -9.82 -6.16
C ILE A 154 -6.80 -9.32 -4.75
N LYS A 155 -5.73 -9.19 -3.95
CA LYS A 155 -5.79 -8.63 -2.60
C LYS A 155 -4.72 -7.55 -2.47
N PRO A 156 -5.10 -6.28 -2.30
CA PRO A 156 -4.13 -5.21 -2.09
C PRO A 156 -3.24 -5.42 -0.83
N PRO A 157 -2.02 -4.85 -0.81
CA PRO A 157 -1.34 -4.23 -1.94
C PRO A 157 -0.91 -5.24 -2.99
N LEU A 158 -0.97 -4.82 -4.26
CA LEU A 158 -0.30 -5.51 -5.36
C LEU A 158 1.19 -5.12 -5.49
N GLY A 159 1.66 -4.17 -4.68
CA GLY A 159 3.01 -3.62 -4.76
C GLY A 159 3.24 -2.84 -6.05
N ALA A 160 4.49 -2.85 -6.54
CA ALA A 160 4.88 -2.06 -7.69
C ALA A 160 4.02 -2.36 -8.94
N TYR A 161 3.24 -1.38 -9.39
CA TYR A 161 2.45 -1.49 -10.61
C TYR A 161 3.29 -1.55 -11.90
N LYS A 162 4.61 -1.33 -11.84
CA LYS A 162 5.52 -1.51 -12.98
C LYS A 162 6.31 -2.80 -12.79
N PRO A 163 6.39 -3.67 -13.81
CA PRO A 163 6.00 -3.44 -15.22
C PRO A 163 4.56 -3.85 -15.58
N LEU A 164 3.79 -4.45 -14.65
CA LEU A 164 2.53 -5.15 -14.95
C LEU A 164 1.40 -4.24 -15.46
N TYR A 165 1.34 -2.99 -14.98
CA TYR A 165 0.33 -1.99 -15.34
C TYR A 165 1.03 -0.71 -15.86
N PRO A 166 1.62 -0.75 -17.07
CA PRO A 166 2.45 0.34 -17.58
C PRO A 166 1.67 1.64 -17.83
N ASN A 167 0.34 1.57 -17.98
CA ASN A 167 -0.50 2.74 -18.27
C ASN A 167 -0.75 3.63 -17.04
N PHE A 168 -0.41 3.18 -15.84
CA PHE A 168 -0.32 4.06 -14.66
C PHE A 168 0.81 5.13 -14.80
N LYS A 169 1.57 5.13 -15.90
CA LYS A 169 2.34 6.31 -16.35
C LYS A 169 1.47 7.54 -16.66
N ALA A 170 0.15 7.37 -16.83
CA ALA A 170 -0.81 8.45 -17.00
C ALA A 170 -0.80 9.46 -15.84
N LYS A 171 -0.19 9.14 -14.69
CA LYS A 171 -0.01 10.08 -13.57
C LYS A 171 0.55 11.44 -13.98
N TYR A 172 1.38 11.50 -15.02
CA TYR A 172 2.00 12.75 -15.49
C TYR A 172 1.15 13.53 -16.48
N SER A 173 0.12 12.91 -17.06
CA SER A 173 -0.75 13.55 -18.04
C SER A 173 -2.15 13.82 -17.50
N ILE A 174 -2.57 13.15 -16.42
CA ILE A 174 -3.92 13.26 -15.85
C ILE A 174 -4.11 14.51 -14.97
N GLU A 175 -3.02 15.21 -14.62
CA GLU A 175 -3.05 16.34 -13.68
C GLU A 175 -3.87 17.55 -14.17
N ASP A 176 -4.06 17.69 -15.48
CA ASP A 176 -4.83 18.79 -16.07
C ASP A 176 -6.34 18.52 -16.12
N ILE A 177 -6.77 17.27 -15.87
CA ILE A 177 -8.19 16.93 -15.75
C ILE A 177 -8.63 17.24 -14.31
N PRO A 178 -9.70 18.02 -14.08
CA PRO A 178 -10.21 18.30 -12.75
C PRO A 178 -10.44 17.02 -11.94
N ASN A 179 -9.90 16.94 -10.72
CA ASN A 179 -9.90 15.78 -9.82
C ASN A 179 -9.12 14.54 -10.35
N GLY A 180 -8.50 14.62 -11.53
CA GLY A 180 -7.81 13.50 -12.16
C GLY A 180 -6.64 13.01 -11.33
N LYS A 181 -5.86 13.94 -10.77
CA LYS A 181 -4.78 13.63 -9.83
C LYS A 181 -5.29 12.89 -8.60
N ASP A 182 -6.31 13.43 -7.93
CA ASP A 182 -6.81 12.89 -6.66
C ASP A 182 -7.39 11.49 -6.83
N TYR A 183 -8.20 11.26 -7.88
CA TYR A 183 -8.75 9.94 -8.17
C TYR A 183 -7.66 8.95 -8.58
N PHE A 184 -6.69 9.39 -9.37
CA PHE A 184 -5.56 8.54 -9.76
C PHE A 184 -4.78 8.05 -8.55
N TYR A 185 -4.38 8.95 -7.66
CA TYR A 185 -3.60 8.58 -6.47
C TYR A 185 -4.44 7.76 -5.49
N THR A 186 -5.71 8.11 -5.27
CA THR A 186 -6.61 7.30 -4.43
C THR A 186 -6.69 5.85 -4.93
N VAL A 187 -6.89 5.63 -6.24
CA VAL A 187 -6.94 4.29 -6.81
C VAL A 187 -5.57 3.60 -6.73
N ALA A 188 -4.49 4.31 -7.04
CA ALA A 188 -3.15 3.75 -6.99
C ALA A 188 -2.79 3.30 -5.57
N ASP A 189 -3.07 4.12 -4.57
CA ASP A 189 -2.81 3.85 -3.16
C ASP A 189 -3.65 2.67 -2.66
N LEU A 190 -4.94 2.63 -2.98
CA LEU A 190 -5.83 1.53 -2.58
C LEU A 190 -5.40 0.18 -3.15
N ILE A 191 -4.95 0.14 -4.41
CA ILE A 191 -4.66 -1.11 -5.13
C ILE A 191 -3.21 -1.55 -4.96
N PHE A 192 -2.27 -0.64 -5.13
CA PHE A 192 -0.85 -0.97 -5.19
C PHE A 192 -0.17 -0.82 -3.84
N ASN A 193 -0.57 0.15 -3.04
CA ASN A 193 0.00 0.37 -1.70
C ASN A 193 -0.87 -0.24 -0.60
N GLY A 194 -2.12 -0.61 -0.93
CA GLY A 194 -3.05 -1.22 0.02
C GLY A 194 -3.42 -0.29 1.17
N VAL A 195 -3.36 1.02 0.92
CA VAL A 195 -3.66 2.08 1.89
C VAL A 195 -4.90 2.84 1.48
N ARG A 196 -5.70 3.25 2.45
CA ARG A 196 -6.92 4.03 2.24
C ARG A 196 -6.67 5.51 2.59
N PRO A 197 -7.44 6.44 2.02
CA PRO A 197 -7.39 7.84 2.43
C PRO A 197 -7.54 8.02 3.95
N ASP A 198 -6.79 8.97 4.52
CA ASP A 198 -6.83 9.26 5.97
C ASP A 198 -8.21 9.70 6.46
N SER A 199 -9.05 10.20 5.56
CA SER A 199 -10.44 10.56 5.84
C SER A 199 -11.35 9.36 6.02
N TRP A 200 -10.98 8.17 5.53
CA TRP A 200 -11.76 6.93 5.61
C TRP A 200 -11.54 6.23 6.95
N LEU A 201 -11.76 6.94 8.05
CA LEU A 201 -11.60 6.39 9.40
C LEU A 201 -12.57 5.23 9.65
N THR A 202 -13.78 5.33 9.11
CA THR A 202 -14.82 4.31 9.12
C THR A 202 -15.34 4.03 7.70
N PRO A 203 -16.00 2.87 7.45
CA PRO A 203 -16.72 2.64 6.21
C PRO A 203 -17.77 3.72 5.91
N GLU A 204 -18.41 4.30 6.93
CA GLU A 204 -19.37 5.39 6.77
C GLU A 204 -18.72 6.68 6.25
N ASP A 205 -17.49 6.98 6.68
CA ASP A 205 -16.72 8.11 6.15
C ASP A 205 -16.35 7.89 4.68
N ALA A 206 -15.90 6.69 4.35
CA ALA A 206 -15.61 6.29 2.97
C ALA A 206 -16.86 6.33 2.09
N ASP A 207 -18.01 5.88 2.61
CA ASP A 207 -19.28 5.95 1.89
C ASP A 207 -19.67 7.41 1.62
N ARG A 208 -19.58 8.29 2.62
CA ARG A 208 -19.92 9.70 2.48
C ARG A 208 -19.10 10.38 1.37
N GLU A 209 -17.82 10.06 1.27
CA GLU A 209 -16.94 10.64 0.25
C GLU A 209 -17.13 10.01 -1.13
N THR A 210 -17.45 8.72 -1.20
CA THR A 210 -17.55 8.01 -2.48
C THR A 210 -18.96 7.94 -3.08
N ARG A 211 -20.00 8.32 -2.33
CA ARG A 211 -21.40 8.16 -2.74
C ARG A 211 -21.78 8.94 -4.00
N ASN A 212 -21.12 10.07 -4.24
CA ASN A 212 -21.44 10.99 -5.33
C ASN A 212 -20.31 11.13 -6.37
N LEU A 213 -19.34 10.20 -6.37
CA LEU A 213 -18.26 10.19 -7.36
C LEU A 213 -18.76 9.78 -8.74
#